data_AF-B1N7C3-F1
#
_entry.id   AF-B1N7C3-F1
#
_cell.length_a   1.000
_cell.length_b   1.000
_cell.length_c   1.000
_cell.angle_alpha   90.00
_cell.angle_beta   90.00
_cell.angle_gamma   90.00
#
_symmetry.space_group_name_H-M   'P 1'
#
loop_
_entity.id
_entity.type
_entity.pdbx_description
1 polymer ?
#
loop_
_entity_poly.entity_id
_entity_poly.type
_entity_poly.pdbx_seq_one_letter_code
_entity_poly.pdbx_strand_id
1 'polypeptide(L)'
;MALATVDEVAVPNPVSLQPYRTFVEVAQPESDFIFRMKDGPRCSLYEADGGAWKLEAIKNIKEYLNAELADEIENKKVFIIA
;
A
#
# COMPACT_ATOMS: atom_id res chain seq x y z
N MET A 1 37.40 -13.93 -1.79
CA MET A 1 36.64 -14.47 -0.64
C MET A 1 35.90 -13.28 -0.04
N ALA A 2 34.62 -13.08 -0.40
CA ALA A 2 33.85 -11.95 0.11
C ALA A 2 33.24 -12.36 1.46
N LEU A 3 33.67 -11.68 2.52
CA LEU A 3 33.16 -11.88 3.88
C LEU A 3 31.83 -11.10 3.99
N ALA A 4 30.70 -11.79 3.86
CA ALA A 4 29.41 -11.21 4.18
C ALA A 4 29.25 -11.22 5.71
N THR A 5 29.45 -10.08 6.35
CA THR A 5 29.10 -9.86 7.76
C THR A 5 27.59 -9.82 7.87
N VAL A 6 26.97 -10.90 8.37
CA VAL A 6 25.56 -10.92 8.75
C VAL A 6 25.45 -10.31 10.13
N ASP A 7 24.95 -9.08 10.18
CA ASP A 7 24.54 -8.42 11.42
C ASP A 7 23.14 -8.95 11.81
N GLU A 8 23.00 -9.47 13.03
CA GLU A 8 21.70 -9.91 13.57
C GLU A 8 20.90 -8.69 14.06
N VAL A 9 20.19 -8.05 13.13
CA VAL A 9 19.28 -6.95 13.46
C VAL A 9 17.88 -7.51 13.72
N ALA A 10 17.26 -7.10 14.82
CA ALA A 10 15.86 -7.41 15.07
C ALA A 10 15.00 -6.86 13.93
N VAL A 11 14.28 -7.75 13.26
CA VAL A 11 13.33 -7.35 12.21
C VAL A 11 12.21 -6.55 12.86
N PRO A 12 12.00 -5.27 12.49
CA PRO A 12 10.84 -4.52 12.96
C PRO A 12 9.59 -5.23 12.44
N ASN A 13 8.67 -5.59 13.33
CA ASN A 13 7.44 -6.29 12.98
C ASN A 13 6.32 -5.77 13.89
N PRO A 14 5.21 -5.25 13.36
CA PRO A 14 4.86 -5.10 11.93
C PRO A 14 5.74 -4.09 11.17
N VAL A 15 5.88 -4.26 9.85
CA VAL A 15 6.44 -3.27 8.95
C VAL A 15 5.33 -2.55 8.20
N SER A 16 5.32 -1.22 8.26
CA SER A 16 4.41 -0.41 7.45
C SER A 16 5.05 -0.20 6.08
N LEU A 17 4.36 -0.65 5.03
CA LEU A 17 4.81 -0.56 3.65
C LEU A 17 3.70 0.04 2.80
N GLN A 18 4.10 0.69 1.70
CA GLN A 18 3.18 1.29 0.74
C GLN A 18 3.34 0.60 -0.63
N PRO A 19 2.83 -0.64 -0.78
CA PRO A 19 2.97 -1.39 -2.04
C PRO A 19 2.11 -0.78 -3.16
N TYR A 20 2.61 -0.85 -4.38
CA TYR A 20 1.82 -0.50 -5.57
C TYR A 20 0.74 -1.54 -5.82
N ARG A 21 -0.52 -1.15 -5.61
CA ARG A 21 -1.69 -2.02 -5.70
C ARG A 21 -2.92 -1.39 -6.35
N THR A 22 -2.89 -0.09 -6.65
CA THR A 22 -3.94 0.63 -7.39
C THR A 22 -3.35 1.35 -8.62
N PHE A 23 -3.88 2.53 -8.98
CA PHE A 23 -3.35 3.39 -10.04
C PHE A 23 -2.15 4.19 -9.53
N VAL A 24 -1.09 4.27 -10.35
CA VAL A 24 0.17 4.94 -10.01
C VAL A 24 -0.03 6.44 -9.74
N GLU A 25 -1.04 7.03 -10.36
CA GLU A 25 -1.40 8.45 -10.20
C GLU A 25 -2.05 8.76 -8.85
N VAL A 26 -2.54 7.74 -8.15
CA VAL A 26 -3.22 7.88 -6.85
C VAL A 26 -2.27 7.48 -5.73
N ALA A 27 -2.34 8.23 -4.62
CA ALA A 27 -1.61 7.89 -3.40
C ALA A 27 -1.90 6.43 -2.99
N GLN A 28 -0.85 5.62 -2.97
CA GLN A 28 -0.96 4.22 -2.55
C GLN A 28 -1.28 4.17 -1.06
N PRO A 29 -2.21 3.34 -0.60
CA PRO A 29 -2.48 3.27 0.82
C PRO A 29 -1.30 2.63 1.56
N GLU A 30 -1.09 2.99 2.82
CA GLU A 30 -0.14 2.30 3.68
C GLU A 30 -0.79 1.00 4.19
N SER A 31 0.01 -0.03 4.43
CA SER A 31 -0.45 -1.24 5.10
C SER A 31 0.63 -1.84 5.96
N ASP A 32 0.19 -2.40 7.08
CA ASP A 32 1.04 -3.19 7.93
C ASP A 32 1.18 -4.61 7.39
N PHE A 33 2.44 -5.06 7.35
CA PHE A 33 2.82 -6.41 6.99
C PHE A 33 3.62 -7.05 8.12
N ILE A 34 3.40 -8.35 8.31
CA ILE A 34 4.24 -9.20 9.15
C ILE A 34 5.30 -9.83 8.25
N PHE A 35 6.56 -9.47 8.50
CA PHE A 35 7.70 -10.10 7.84
C PHE A 35 8.26 -11.22 8.73
N ARG A 36 8.34 -12.45 8.19
CA ARG A 36 8.94 -13.60 8.87
C ARG A 36 10.11 -14.14 8.06
N MET A 37 11.26 -14.30 8.71
CA MET A 37 12.38 -15.06 8.17
C MET A 37 12.29 -16.53 8.64
N LYS A 38 12.64 -17.46 7.75
CA LYS A 38 12.89 -18.89 8.02
C LYS A 38 14.39 -19.17 7.81
N ASP A 39 14.79 -20.45 7.91
CA ASP A 39 16.16 -20.87 7.66
C ASP A 39 16.70 -20.46 6.28
N GLY A 40 17.81 -19.73 6.30
CA GLY A 40 18.52 -19.24 5.12
C GLY A 40 17.82 -18.03 4.47
N PRO A 41 17.87 -17.88 3.13
CA PRO A 41 17.30 -16.73 2.41
C PRO A 41 15.77 -16.77 2.26
N ARG A 42 15.08 -17.69 2.97
CA ARG A 42 13.64 -17.88 2.82
C ARG A 42 12.89 -16.95 3.77
N CYS A 43 12.26 -15.92 3.23
CA CYS A 43 11.38 -15.03 3.97
C CYS A 43 9.93 -15.13 3.46
N SER A 44 8.98 -14.63 4.25
CA SER A 44 7.57 -14.53 3.89
C SER A 44 7.03 -13.21 4.43
N LEU A 45 6.20 -12.55 3.62
CA LEU A 45 5.53 -11.30 3.97
C LEU A 45 4.03 -11.57 4.01
N TYR A 46 3.37 -11.20 5.09
CA TYR A 46 1.93 -11.42 5.30
C TYR A 46 1.24 -10.09 5.55
N GLU A 47 0.13 -9.82 4.88
CA GLU A 47 -0.69 -8.64 5.18
C GLU A 47 -1.30 -8.77 6.59
N ALA A 48 -1.10 -7.76 7.43
CA ALA A 48 -1.57 -7.71 8.82
C ALA A 48 -2.69 -6.68 9.06
N ASP A 49 -2.95 -5.85 8.05
CA ASP A 49 -3.96 -4.79 8.06
C ASP A 49 -5.41 -5.30 7.86
N GLY A 50 -5.59 -6.60 7.62
CA GLY A 50 -6.92 -7.21 7.48
C GLY A 50 -7.74 -6.68 6.30
N GLY A 51 -7.08 -6.09 5.29
CA GLY A 51 -7.71 -5.48 4.13
C GLY A 51 -8.29 -4.08 4.35
N ALA A 52 -7.99 -3.40 5.47
CA ALA A 52 -8.47 -2.04 5.74
C ALA A 52 -8.00 -1.04 4.68
N TRP A 53 -6.81 -1.25 4.13
CA TRP A 53 -6.26 -0.50 3.01
C TRP A 53 -7.17 -0.38 1.80
N LYS A 54 -8.09 -1.32 1.59
CA LYS A 54 -9.03 -1.25 0.48
C LYS A 54 -9.96 -0.05 0.61
N LEU A 55 -10.37 0.27 1.83
CA LEU A 55 -11.20 1.44 2.11
C LEU A 55 -10.41 2.73 1.89
N GLU A 56 -9.14 2.75 2.31
CA GLU A 56 -8.24 3.88 2.05
C GLU A 56 -7.96 4.04 0.55
N ALA A 57 -7.72 2.96 -0.18
CA ALA A 57 -7.60 2.96 -1.64
C ALA A 57 -8.83 3.57 -2.31
N ILE A 58 -10.04 3.11 -1.95
CA ILE A 58 -11.29 3.61 -2.51
C ILE A 58 -11.43 5.12 -2.23
N LYS A 59 -11.10 5.55 -1.02
CA LYS A 59 -11.13 6.96 -0.64
C LYS A 59 -10.14 7.79 -1.47
N ASN A 60 -8.89 7.36 -1.58
CA ASN A 60 -7.86 8.06 -2.33
C ASN A 60 -8.23 8.18 -3.83
N ILE A 61 -8.77 7.11 -4.41
CA ILE A 61 -9.25 7.12 -5.80
C ILE A 61 -10.43 8.07 -5.95
N LYS A 62 -11.38 8.04 -5.01
CA LYS A 62 -12.53 8.95 -5.03
C LYS A 62 -12.06 10.40 -4.97
N GLU A 63 -11.13 10.74 -4.09
CA GLU A 63 -10.60 12.10 -3.96
C GLU A 63 -9.87 12.54 -5.22
N TYR A 64 -9.03 11.67 -5.80
CA TYR A 64 -8.36 11.93 -7.07
C TYR A 64 -9.37 12.23 -8.19
N LEU A 65 -10.39 11.37 -8.37
CA LEU A 65 -11.39 11.56 -9.40
C LEU A 65 -12.26 12.81 -9.16
N ASN A 66 -12.55 13.18 -7.91
CA ASN A 66 -13.29 14.41 -7.62
C ASN A 66 -12.48 15.66 -7.96
N ALA A 67 -11.16 15.62 -7.79
CA ALA A 67 -10.28 16.72 -8.16
C ALA A 67 -10.16 16.83 -9.69
N GLU A 68 -9.82 15.73 -10.37
CA GLU A 68 -9.53 15.73 -11.81
C GLU A 68 -10.79 15.93 -12.67
N LEU A 69 -11.98 15.56 -12.18
CA LEU A 69 -13.26 15.66 -12.90
C LEU A 69 -14.19 16.73 -12.31
N ALA A 70 -13.66 17.71 -11.56
CA ALA A 70 -14.45 18.72 -10.88
C ALA A 70 -15.38 19.48 -11.84
N ASP A 71 -14.88 19.86 -13.02
CA ASP A 71 -15.63 20.57 -14.05
C ASP A 71 -16.80 19.71 -14.60
N GLU A 72 -16.56 18.43 -14.86
CA GLU A 72 -17.57 17.49 -15.35
C GLU A 72 -18.65 17.19 -14.30
N ILE A 73 -18.28 17.18 -13.01
CA ILE A 73 -19.22 17.05 -11.89
C ILE A 73 -20.09 18.29 -11.78
N GLU A 74 -19.51 19.50 -11.88
CA GLU A 74 -20.25 20.76 -11.86
C GLU A 74 -21.25 20.83 -13.02
N ASN A 75 -20.82 20.40 -14.21
CA ASN A 75 -21.66 20.28 -15.39
C ASN A 75 -22.64 19.10 -15.36
N LYS A 76 -22.70 18.33 -14.25
CA LYS A 76 -23.57 17.15 -14.06
C LYS A 76 -23.43 16.07 -15.14
N LYS A 77 -22.27 15.99 -15.78
CA LYS A 77 -21.97 14.97 -16.80
C LYS A 77 -21.50 13.66 -16.16
N VAL A 78 -20.87 13.74 -14.99
CA VAL A 78 -20.27 12.60 -14.29
C VAL A 78 -20.73 12.59 -12.83
N PHE A 79 -20.96 11.38 -12.31
CA PHE A 79 -21.25 11.13 -10.90
C PHE A 79 -20.28 10.08 -10.36
N ILE A 80 -19.57 10.40 -9.28
CA ILE A 80 -18.61 9.48 -8.66
C ILE A 80 -19.29 8.72 -7.52
N ILE A 81 -19.25 7.39 -7.59
CA ILE A 81 -19.74 6.47 -6.55
C ILE A 81 -18.57 5.69 -5.97
N ALA A 82 -18.62 5.40 -4.66
CA ALA A 82 -17.61 4.68 -3.91
C ALA A 82 -18.28 3.76 -2.89
#